data_AF-A0A934IHP1-F1
#
_entry.id   AF-A0A934IHP1-F1
#
_cell.length_a   1.000
_cell.length_b   1.000
_cell.length_c   1.000
_cell.angle_alpha   90.00
_cell.angle_beta   90.00
_cell.angle_gamma   90.00
#
_symmetry.space_group_name_H-M   'P 1'
#
loop_
_entity.id
_entity.type
_entity.pdbx_description
1 polymer ?
#
loop_
_entity_poly.entity_id
_entity_poly.type
_entity_poly.pdbx_seq_one_letter_code
_entity_poly.pdbx_strand_id
1 'polypeptide(L)'
;MFDIGMTELLVIGIVALIVVGPKDLPGMFRTLGRFTGKIKGMAREFQRAMDDAADEAGVKDISRDLKGMSNPKKYGLDKLNEAADSFEKWEPGKSASSKPKGPATQALSDKRKAEADDLRRAAAERADGGLQAEPAAAKDTGTAADTPLTKATESDA
;
A
#
# COMPACT_ATOMS: atom_id res chain seq x y z
N MET A 1 16.03 -10.27 4.32
CA MET A 1 16.22 -11.40 3.38
C MET A 1 17.10 -11.06 2.16
N PHE A 2 17.79 -9.91 2.16
CA PHE A 2 18.91 -9.63 1.25
C PHE A 2 20.05 -9.02 2.05
N ASP A 3 20.71 -9.86 2.86
CA ASP A 3 21.96 -9.50 3.53
C ASP A 3 23.11 -9.61 2.52
N ILE A 4 23.08 -8.75 1.49
CA ILE A 4 24.21 -8.61 0.56
C ILE A 4 25.26 -7.78 1.30
N GLY A 5 26.04 -8.46 2.13
CA GLY A 5 27.22 -7.90 2.78
C GLY A 5 28.43 -7.89 1.84
N MET A 6 29.53 -7.32 2.33
CA MET A 6 30.82 -7.37 1.65
C MET A 6 31.30 -8.82 1.43
N THR A 7 30.95 -9.72 2.35
CA THR A 7 31.30 -11.15 2.26
C THR A 7 30.56 -11.84 1.11
N GLU A 8 29.24 -11.70 1.00
CA GLU A 8 28.46 -12.21 -0.14
C GLU A 8 28.95 -11.66 -1.47
N LEU A 9 29.25 -10.37 -1.56
CA LEU A 9 29.81 -9.76 -2.76
C LEU A 9 31.15 -10.39 -3.17
N LEU A 10 32.00 -10.73 -2.20
CA LEU A 10 33.27 -11.41 -2.43
C LEU A 10 33.06 -12.85 -2.91
N VAL A 11 32.12 -13.59 -2.34
CA VAL A 11 31.76 -14.94 -2.79
C VAL A 11 31.25 -14.92 -4.23
N ILE A 12 30.35 -14.00 -4.55
CA ILE A 12 29.85 -13.80 -5.93
C ILE A 12 30.99 -13.43 -6.88
N GLY A 13 31.91 -12.57 -6.44
CA GLY A 13 33.11 -12.22 -7.19
C GLY A 13 33.98 -13.44 -7.53
N ILE A 14 34.24 -14.32 -6.56
CA ILE A 14 35.01 -15.56 -6.78
C ILE A 14 34.29 -16.48 -7.77
N VAL A 15 32.97 -16.70 -7.59
CA VAL A 15 32.18 -17.52 -8.51
C VAL A 15 32.21 -16.95 -9.93
N ALA A 16 32.07 -15.63 -10.07
CA ALA A 16 32.14 -14.96 -11.36
C ALA A 16 33.53 -15.11 -12.02
N LEU A 17 34.62 -15.07 -11.24
CA LEU A 17 35.98 -15.32 -11.75
C LEU A 17 36.16 -16.76 -12.25
N ILE A 18 35.53 -17.75 -11.62
CA ILE A 18 35.62 -19.16 -12.04
C ILE A 18 34.79 -19.39 -13.31
N VAL A 19 33.57 -18.87 -13.35
CA VAL A 19 32.62 -19.11 -14.46
C VAL A 19 33.00 -18.33 -15.72
N VAL A 20 33.32 -17.05 -15.57
CA VAL A 20 33.62 -16.15 -16.70
C VAL A 20 35.12 -16.14 -17.00
N GLY A 21 35.97 -16.34 -15.99
CA GLY A 21 37.41 -16.23 -16.11
C GLY A 21 37.94 -14.85 -15.66
N PRO A 22 39.12 -14.80 -15.00
CA PRO A 22 39.68 -13.56 -14.46
C PRO A 22 40.13 -12.57 -15.54
N LYS A 23 40.35 -13.03 -16.77
CA LYS A 23 40.78 -12.18 -17.89
C LYS A 23 39.60 -11.55 -18.64
N ASP A 24 38.45 -12.21 -18.65
CA ASP A 24 37.29 -11.77 -19.45
C ASP A 24 36.38 -10.81 -18.66
N LEU A 25 36.26 -10.98 -17.34
CA LEU A 25 35.57 -10.05 -16.44
C LEU A 25 35.96 -8.57 -16.63
N PRO A 26 37.26 -8.19 -16.61
CA PRO A 26 37.66 -6.79 -16.80
C PRO A 26 37.41 -6.27 -18.21
N GLY A 27 37.31 -7.14 -19.22
CA GLY A 27 36.85 -6.77 -20.56
C GLY A 27 35.34 -6.52 -20.59
N MET A 28 34.56 -7.41 -19.99
CA MET A 28 33.11 -7.31 -19.92
C MET A 28 32.65 -6.07 -19.15
N PHE A 29 33.28 -5.75 -18.02
CA PHE A 29 33.01 -4.50 -17.29
C PHE A 29 33.34 -3.25 -18.11
N ARG A 30 34.41 -3.26 -18.92
CA ARG A 30 34.72 -2.13 -19.81
C ARG A 30 33.65 -1.96 -20.89
N THR A 31 33.15 -3.05 -21.45
CA THR A 31 32.08 -3.02 -22.47
C THR A 31 30.76 -2.57 -21.88
N LEU A 32 30.33 -3.16 -20.76
CA LEU A 32 29.14 -2.77 -20.01
C LEU A 32 29.23 -1.31 -19.57
N GLY A 33 30.37 -0.90 -19.01
CA GLY A 33 30.61 0.48 -18.58
C GLY A 33 30.50 1.49 -19.73
N ARG A 34 31.04 1.18 -20.92
CA ARG A 34 30.88 2.01 -22.11
C ARG A 34 29.43 2.10 -22.56
N PHE A 35 28.70 0.99 -22.53
CA PHE A 35 27.28 0.94 -22.90
C PHE A 35 26.41 1.75 -21.92
N THR A 36 26.56 1.51 -20.62
CA THR A 36 25.90 2.29 -19.56
C THR A 36 26.28 3.76 -19.63
N GLY A 37 27.53 4.08 -19.95
CA GLY A 37 27.99 5.47 -20.14
C GLY A 37 27.26 6.18 -21.28
N LYS A 38 27.05 5.51 -22.41
CA LYS A 38 26.26 6.04 -23.54
C LYS A 38 24.81 6.27 -23.14
N ILE A 39 24.18 5.29 -22.50
CA ILE A 39 22.80 5.42 -21.99
C ILE A 39 22.70 6.58 -20.99
N LYS A 40 23.65 6.71 -20.08
CA LYS A 40 23.72 7.81 -19.10
C LYS A 40 23.82 9.17 -19.80
N GLY A 41 24.60 9.26 -20.88
CA GLY A 41 24.69 10.45 -21.72
C GLY A 41 23.36 10.79 -22.39
N MET A 42 22.73 9.81 -23.03
CA MET A 42 21.41 9.96 -23.67
C MET A 42 20.32 10.33 -22.66
N ALA A 43 20.33 9.73 -21.47
CA ALA A 43 19.40 10.04 -20.39
C ALA A 43 19.59 11.47 -19.87
N ARG A 44 20.82 11.99 -19.82
CA ARG A 44 21.07 13.40 -19.47
C ARG A 44 20.52 14.35 -20.52
N GLU A 45 20.65 14.01 -21.81
CA GLU A 45 20.10 14.82 -22.90
C GLU A 45 18.57 14.80 -22.88
N PHE A 46 17.97 13.61 -22.71
CA PHE A 46 16.52 13.46 -22.53
C PHE A 46 16.01 14.23 -21.31
N GLN A 47 16.73 14.17 -20.19
CA GLN A 47 16.38 14.92 -19.00
C GLN A 47 16.39 16.43 -19.27
N ARG A 48 17.40 16.96 -19.98
CA ARG A 48 17.44 18.37 -20.37
C ARG A 48 16.25 18.74 -21.27
N ALA A 49 16.02 17.96 -22.32
CA ALA A 49 14.91 18.19 -23.24
C ALA A 49 13.54 18.08 -22.57
N MET A 50 13.37 17.16 -21.61
CA MET A 50 12.15 17.03 -20.81
C MET A 50 12.00 18.15 -19.80
N ASP A 51 13.08 18.60 -19.16
CA ASP A 51 13.03 19.74 -18.24
C ASP A 51 12.65 21.02 -19.02
N ASP A 52 13.21 21.24 -20.20
CA ASP A 52 12.87 22.37 -21.08
C ASP A 52 11.40 22.29 -21.55
N ALA A 53 10.94 21.11 -22.00
CA ALA A 53 9.56 20.92 -22.41
C ALA A 53 8.56 20.99 -21.23
N ALA A 54 8.95 20.53 -20.04
CA ALA A 54 8.12 20.58 -18.84
C ALA A 54 7.97 22.00 -18.29
N ASP A 55 8.99 22.85 -18.48
CA ASP A 55 8.96 24.27 -18.16
C ASP A 55 7.98 25.02 -19.08
N GLU A 56 7.86 24.60 -20.34
CA GLU A 56 6.91 25.17 -21.31
C GLU A 56 5.48 24.60 -21.15
N ALA A 57 5.35 23.32 -20.77
CA ALA A 57 4.07 22.62 -20.67
C ALA A 57 3.45 22.58 -19.25
N GLY A 58 4.05 23.25 -18.25
CA GLY A 58 3.56 23.24 -16.85
C GLY A 58 3.67 21.90 -16.13
N VAL A 59 4.37 20.92 -16.72
CA VAL A 59 4.57 19.58 -16.18
C VAL A 59 5.55 19.57 -15.00
N LYS A 60 6.26 20.69 -14.77
CA LYS A 60 7.13 20.92 -13.62
C LYS A 60 6.41 20.76 -12.28
N ASP A 61 5.15 21.17 -12.20
CA ASP A 61 4.34 21.06 -10.98
C ASP A 61 3.97 19.59 -10.69
N ILE A 62 3.57 18.85 -11.72
CA ILE A 62 3.30 17.41 -11.63
C ILE A 62 4.57 16.64 -11.23
N SER A 63 5.72 17.00 -11.82
CA SER A 63 7.01 16.39 -11.49
C SER A 63 7.44 16.72 -10.06
N ARG A 64 7.14 17.93 -9.56
CA ARG A 64 7.43 18.35 -8.19
C ARG A 64 6.55 17.61 -7.18
N ASP A 65 5.27 17.41 -7.50
CA ASP A 65 4.34 16.64 -6.67
C ASP A 65 4.70 15.15 -6.64
N LEU A 66 5.03 14.54 -7.79
CA LEU A 66 5.54 13.17 -7.84
C LEU A 66 6.84 13.02 -7.06
N LYS A 67 7.76 13.97 -7.17
CA LYS A 67 9.05 13.95 -6.46
C LYS A 67 8.90 14.21 -4.97
N GLY A 68 7.88 14.99 -4.59
CA GLY A 68 7.38 15.07 -3.22
C GLY A 68 6.98 13.68 -2.76
N MET A 69 6.04 13.05 -3.49
CA MET A 69 5.47 11.73 -3.20
C MET A 69 6.50 10.60 -3.12
N SER A 70 7.54 10.67 -3.96
CA SER A 70 8.59 9.67 -4.01
C SER A 70 9.72 9.90 -2.99
N ASN A 71 9.66 10.95 -2.16
CA ASN A 71 10.71 11.20 -1.18
C ASN A 71 10.32 10.52 0.16
N PRO A 72 10.79 9.29 0.42
CA PRO A 72 10.37 8.49 1.58
C PRO A 72 10.70 9.17 2.91
N LYS A 73 11.67 10.10 2.92
CA LYS A 73 11.98 10.91 4.08
C LYS A 73 10.89 11.93 4.40
N LYS A 74 10.25 12.58 3.41
CA LYS A 74 9.17 13.52 3.73
C LYS A 74 7.93 12.79 4.19
N TYR A 75 7.49 11.79 3.44
CA TYR A 75 6.33 10.98 3.84
C TYR A 75 6.58 10.19 5.13
N GLY A 76 7.80 9.68 5.33
CA GLY A 76 8.19 9.03 6.57
C GLY A 76 8.26 9.99 7.75
N LEU A 77 8.98 11.11 7.63
CA LEU A 77 9.13 12.07 8.73
C LEU A 77 7.83 12.81 9.04
N ASP A 78 7.02 13.16 8.06
CA ASP A 78 5.72 13.80 8.26
C ASP A 78 4.76 12.83 8.98
N LYS A 79 4.76 11.55 8.59
CA LYS A 79 3.98 10.51 9.30
C LYS A 79 4.50 10.22 10.70
N LEU A 80 5.81 10.25 10.91
CA LEU A 80 6.43 10.06 12.22
C LEU A 80 6.16 11.25 13.15
N ASN A 81 6.25 12.47 12.64
CA ASN A 81 5.89 13.69 13.37
C ASN A 81 4.39 13.72 13.69
N GLU A 82 3.52 13.34 12.75
CA GLU A 82 2.09 13.27 13.00
C GLU A 82 1.71 12.15 13.99
N ALA A 83 2.44 11.04 13.97
CA ALA A 83 2.31 9.98 14.97
C ALA A 83 2.83 10.43 16.35
N ALA A 84 3.95 11.17 16.40
CA ALA A 84 4.49 11.76 17.61
C ALA A 84 3.53 12.80 18.20
N ASP A 85 2.98 13.71 17.40
CA ASP A 85 1.96 14.68 17.80
C ASP A 85 0.67 13.98 18.29
N SER A 86 0.28 12.89 17.64
CA SER A 86 -0.89 12.09 18.05
C SER A 86 -0.65 11.34 19.36
N PHE A 87 0.60 10.94 19.61
CA PHE A 87 1.01 10.29 20.85
C PHE A 87 1.17 11.30 22.00
N GLU A 88 1.69 12.50 21.73
CA GLU A 88 1.77 13.60 22.68
C GLU A 88 0.39 14.10 23.09
N LYS A 89 -0.56 14.14 22.14
CA LYS A 89 -1.97 14.46 22.41
C LYS A 89 -2.77 13.29 23.00
N TRP A 90 -2.20 12.09 23.04
CA TRP A 90 -2.83 10.93 23.66
C TRP A 90 -2.49 10.90 25.15
N GLU A 91 -3.32 11.59 25.94
CA GLU A 91 -3.30 11.45 27.40
C GLU A 91 -3.90 10.09 27.80
N PRO A 92 -3.15 9.17 28.44
CA PRO A 92 -3.70 7.92 28.97
C PRO A 92 -4.55 8.24 30.21
N GLY A 93 -5.79 8.66 29.98
CA GLY A 93 -6.72 9.05 31.05
C GLY A 93 -7.93 9.89 30.62
N LYS A 94 -7.97 10.42 29.38
CA LYS A 94 -9.08 11.26 28.89
C LYS A 94 -9.79 10.72 27.66
N SER A 95 -10.06 9.42 27.66
CA SER A 95 -11.07 8.81 26.78
C SER A 95 -12.48 9.21 27.25
N ALA A 96 -12.90 10.43 26.94
CA ALA A 96 -14.28 10.85 26.72
C ALA A 96 -14.31 12.35 26.45
N SER A 97 -14.79 12.73 25.26
CA SER A 97 -15.22 14.09 24.90
C SER A 97 -14.14 15.07 24.44
N SER A 98 -13.88 15.09 23.13
CA SER A 98 -14.43 16.13 22.24
C SER A 98 -13.60 16.23 20.97
N LYS A 99 -14.20 15.89 19.84
CA LYS A 99 -13.81 16.44 18.54
C LYS A 99 -15.08 17.05 17.99
N PRO A 100 -15.10 18.34 17.59
CA PRO A 100 -16.32 18.96 17.11
C PRO A 100 -16.75 18.24 15.84
N LYS A 101 -17.86 17.50 15.93
CA LYS A 101 -18.53 16.90 14.79
C LYS A 101 -19.10 18.06 13.96
N GLY A 102 -18.61 18.24 12.74
CA GLY A 102 -19.20 19.20 11.80
C GLY A 102 -20.72 18.96 11.62
N PRO A 103 -21.46 19.95 11.09
CA PRO A 103 -22.93 19.94 11.06
C PRO A 103 -23.52 18.70 10.37
N ALA A 104 -22.85 18.16 9.34
CA ALA A 104 -23.24 16.93 8.66
C ALA A 104 -23.15 15.68 9.56
N THR A 105 -22.15 15.61 10.45
CA THR A 105 -21.92 14.46 11.34
C THR A 105 -22.84 14.51 12.56
N GLN A 106 -23.30 15.70 12.97
CA GLN A 106 -24.35 15.85 14.00
C GLN A 106 -25.70 15.38 13.45
N ALA A 107 -26.11 15.85 12.28
CA ALA A 107 -27.37 15.43 11.65
C ALA A 107 -27.48 13.90 11.46
N LEU A 108 -26.39 13.23 11.07
CA LEU A 108 -26.33 11.76 10.96
C LEU A 108 -26.28 11.02 12.31
N SER A 109 -25.87 11.70 13.38
CA SER A 109 -25.90 11.13 14.74
C SER A 109 -27.30 11.23 15.34
N ASP A 110 -27.99 12.35 15.12
CA ASP A 110 -29.33 12.57 15.62
C ASP A 110 -30.36 11.68 14.90
N LYS A 111 -30.20 11.50 13.58
CA LYS A 111 -31.02 10.57 12.81
C LYS A 111 -30.87 9.11 13.28
N ARG A 112 -29.63 8.67 13.57
CA ARG A 112 -29.36 7.31 14.09
C ARG A 112 -29.89 7.09 15.50
N LYS A 113 -29.88 8.12 16.35
CA LYS A 113 -30.48 8.02 17.70
C LYS A 113 -32.00 7.88 17.63
N ALA A 114 -32.66 8.69 16.80
CA ALA A 114 -34.10 8.59 16.59
C ALA A 114 -34.51 7.21 16.04
N GLU A 115 -33.75 6.66 15.09
CA GLU A 115 -33.99 5.32 14.53
C GLU A 115 -33.74 4.21 15.56
N ALA A 116 -32.71 4.33 16.40
CA ALA A 116 -32.42 3.37 17.46
C ALA A 116 -33.49 3.37 18.57
N ASP A 117 -34.05 4.53 18.92
CA ASP A 117 -35.13 4.63 19.92
C ASP A 117 -36.44 4.04 19.38
N ASP A 118 -36.74 4.23 18.09
CA ASP A 118 -37.91 3.63 17.45
C ASP A 118 -37.78 2.10 17.36
N LEU A 119 -36.60 1.60 16.97
CA LEU A 119 -36.30 0.16 16.97
C LEU A 119 -36.37 -0.45 18.38
N ARG A 120 -35.90 0.27 19.40
CA ARG A 120 -35.95 -0.18 20.80
C ARG A 120 -37.38 -0.19 21.33
N ARG A 121 -38.20 0.78 20.94
CA ARG A 121 -39.62 0.85 21.31
C ARG A 121 -40.42 -0.26 20.62
N ALA A 122 -40.20 -0.47 19.32
CA ALA A 122 -40.81 -1.57 18.57
C ALA A 122 -40.33 -2.94 19.07
N ALA A 123 -39.11 -3.07 19.58
CA ALA A 123 -38.62 -4.28 20.21
C ALA A 123 -39.25 -4.51 21.60
N ALA A 124 -39.44 -3.45 22.39
CA ALA A 124 -40.14 -3.53 23.68
C ALA A 124 -41.63 -3.90 23.49
N GLU A 125 -42.31 -3.32 22.51
CA GLU A 125 -43.69 -3.67 22.17
C GLU A 125 -43.82 -5.11 21.65
N ARG A 126 -42.81 -5.64 20.94
CA ARG A 126 -42.75 -7.06 20.58
C ARG A 126 -42.45 -7.97 21.77
N ALA A 127 -41.72 -7.50 22.78
CA ALA A 127 -41.39 -8.28 23.97
C ALA A 127 -42.59 -8.42 24.92
N ASP A 128 -43.43 -7.38 25.04
CA ASP A 128 -44.68 -7.44 25.83
C ASP A 128 -45.83 -8.15 25.07
N GLY A 129 -45.70 -8.32 23.75
CA GLY A 129 -46.77 -8.76 22.85
C GLY A 129 -46.88 -10.25 22.53
N GLY A 130 -46.20 -11.18 23.21
CA GLY A 130 -46.51 -12.59 22.96
C GLY A 130 -45.53 -13.64 23.46
N LEU A 131 -45.88 -14.20 24.60
CA LEU A 131 -45.42 -15.50 25.13
C LEU A 131 -45.88 -16.72 24.28
N GLN A 132 -46.03 -16.61 22.95
CA GLN A 132 -46.51 -17.73 22.12
C GLN A 132 -45.85 -17.80 20.74
N ALA A 133 -44.69 -18.46 20.68
CA ALA A 133 -44.30 -19.43 19.65
C ALA A 133 -42.83 -19.87 19.88
N GLU A 134 -42.62 -20.95 20.64
CA GLU A 134 -41.44 -21.82 20.53
C GLU A 134 -41.81 -23.00 19.61
N PRO A 135 -40.90 -23.88 19.14
CA PRO A 135 -39.48 -23.79 18.75
C PRO A 135 -39.28 -24.23 17.27
N ALA A 136 -38.15 -23.94 16.61
CA ALA A 136 -37.60 -24.83 15.57
C ALA A 136 -36.19 -24.45 15.07
N ALA A 137 -35.25 -25.32 15.43
CA ALA A 137 -34.24 -25.90 14.53
C ALA A 137 -33.14 -25.00 13.95
N ALA A 138 -31.99 -25.09 14.62
CA ALA A 138 -30.69 -25.22 13.97
C ALA A 138 -30.72 -26.33 12.88
N LYS A 139 -30.20 -26.02 11.68
CA LYS A 139 -29.43 -26.88 10.75
C LYS A 139 -28.66 -25.92 9.83
N ASP A 140 -27.36 -25.72 9.97
CA ASP A 140 -26.27 -26.62 9.58
C ASP A 140 -26.36 -27.07 8.11
N THR A 141 -25.58 -26.43 7.24
CA THR A 141 -25.01 -27.05 6.04
C THR A 141 -23.63 -26.45 5.80
N GLY A 142 -22.61 -27.15 6.30
CA GLY A 142 -21.25 -27.02 5.82
C GLY A 142 -21.07 -27.66 4.44
N THR A 143 -19.80 -27.75 4.03
CA THR A 143 -19.20 -28.65 3.02
C THR A 143 -18.46 -27.92 1.89
N ALA A 144 -17.13 -27.94 2.04
CA ALA A 144 -16.13 -28.42 1.09
C ALA A 144 -16.16 -27.97 -0.38
N ALA A 145 -15.00 -27.48 -0.85
CA ALA A 145 -14.44 -27.88 -2.13
C ALA A 145 -12.92 -27.66 -2.12
N ASP A 146 -12.18 -28.77 -1.95
CA ASP A 146 -10.78 -28.88 -2.33
C ASP A 146 -10.72 -29.62 -3.68
N THR A 147 -9.85 -29.10 -4.56
CA THR A 147 -9.26 -29.68 -5.80
C THR A 147 -10.17 -30.01 -7.01
N PRO A 148 -9.61 -30.24 -8.22
CA PRO A 148 -8.64 -29.49 -9.03
C PRO A 148 -9.18 -29.18 -10.45
N LEU A 149 -8.58 -28.26 -11.21
CA LEU A 149 -8.84 -28.15 -12.66
C LEU A 149 -7.54 -28.25 -13.46
N THR A 150 -7.37 -29.43 -14.08
CA THR A 150 -6.51 -29.71 -15.22
C THR A 150 -7.33 -29.61 -16.50
N LYS A 151 -6.82 -28.91 -17.52
CA LYS A 151 -7.02 -29.15 -18.98
C LYS A 151 -6.15 -28.14 -19.72
N ALA A 152 -5.08 -28.57 -20.41
CA ALA A 152 -5.05 -29.16 -21.74
C ALA A 152 -4.95 -28.11 -22.86
N THR A 153 -3.80 -28.20 -23.53
CA THR A 153 -3.43 -27.84 -24.89
C THR A 153 -4.51 -28.00 -25.98
N GLU A 154 -4.58 -27.02 -26.89
CA GLU A 154 -4.89 -27.09 -28.34
C GLU A 154 -4.41 -25.74 -28.91
N SER A 155 -3.46 -25.61 -29.86
CA SER A 155 -3.35 -26.10 -31.25
C SER A 155 -4.44 -25.57 -32.19
N ASP A 156 -3.94 -24.92 -33.25
CA ASP A 156 -4.52 -24.70 -34.59
C ASP A 156 -5.34 -23.45 -34.95
N ALA A 157 -5.01 -23.01 -36.17
CA ALA A 157 -5.59 -22.01 -37.08
C ALA A 157 -5.22 -20.52 -36.90
#